data_AF-A0A0C2CL81-F1
#
_entry.id   AF-A0A0C2CL81-F1
#
_cell.length_a   1.000
_cell.length_b   1.000
_cell.length_c   1.000
_cell.angle_alpha   90.00
_cell.angle_beta   90.00
_cell.angle_gamma   90.00
#
_symmetry.space_group_name_H-M   'P 1'
#
loop_
_entity.id
_entity.type
_entity.pdbx_description
1 polymer ?
#
loop_
_entity_poly.entity_id
_entity_poly.type
_entity_poly.pdbx_seq_one_letter_code
_entity_poly.pdbx_strand_id
1 'polypeptide(L)'
;MEAAEILVEPLGGNDSLADKIGELIREAQSTSDIKQKLEHLNKAQHLLLSVDSSGHLLDNFLDEMLEFTSSEDFHMRCFSANFIEKACKKDADILKKAITNLSYLLMSGSQSRGGVMVMKRVITVCANIYPYILKWACSRKADAEAEKCWEAFSVLKGRIVSHADSDNEG
;
A
#
# COMPACT_ATOMS: atom_id res chain seq x y z
N MET A 1 -26.57 41.95 14.44
CA MET A 1 -26.29 40.62 15.03
C MET A 1 -25.75 39.80 13.88
N GLU A 2 -24.45 39.63 13.91
CA GLU A 2 -23.57 39.29 12.80
C GLU A 2 -23.66 37.79 12.52
N ALA A 3 -24.09 37.42 11.32
CA ALA A 3 -24.07 36.03 10.86
C ALA A 3 -22.64 35.75 10.38
N ALA A 4 -21.87 35.06 11.22
CA ALA A 4 -20.51 34.67 10.91
C ALA A 4 -20.48 33.78 9.65
N GLU A 5 -19.65 34.23 8.71
CA GLU A 5 -19.31 33.57 7.45
C GLU A 5 -18.83 32.13 7.70
N ILE A 6 -19.48 31.17 7.04
CA ILE A 6 -18.92 29.85 6.83
C ILE A 6 -17.84 30.02 5.75
N LEU A 7 -16.60 30.17 6.18
CA LEU A 7 -15.42 30.12 5.33
C LEU A 7 -15.30 28.70 4.74
N VAL A 8 -15.78 28.55 3.51
CA VAL A 8 -15.38 27.43 2.64
C VAL A 8 -13.92 27.68 2.27
N GLU A 9 -13.00 26.90 2.85
CA GLU A 9 -11.60 26.91 2.44
C GLU A 9 -11.47 26.59 0.93
N PRO A 10 -10.52 27.21 0.21
CA PRO A 10 -10.46 27.09 -1.24
C PRO A 10 -10.04 25.67 -1.65
N LEU A 11 -10.94 25.00 -2.38
CA LEU A 11 -10.79 23.67 -3.00
C LEU A 11 -9.53 23.53 -3.92
N GLY A 12 -8.87 24.64 -4.29
CA GLY A 12 -7.77 24.63 -5.25
C GLY A 12 -6.48 23.93 -4.82
N GLY A 13 -6.27 23.68 -3.51
CA GLY A 13 -5.07 22.98 -3.03
C GLY A 13 -5.08 21.48 -3.31
N ASN A 14 -6.21 20.83 -3.05
CA ASN A 14 -6.34 19.37 -3.18
C ASN A 14 -6.53 18.93 -4.63
N ASP A 15 -7.26 19.71 -5.44
CA ASP A 15 -7.45 19.39 -6.87
C ASP A 15 -6.11 19.44 -7.62
N SER A 16 -5.30 20.48 -7.37
CA SER A 16 -3.95 20.59 -7.95
C SER A 16 -3.02 19.46 -7.48
N LEU A 17 -3.15 19.02 -6.22
CA LEU A 17 -2.37 17.91 -5.70
C LEU A 17 -2.78 16.57 -6.33
N ALA A 18 -4.09 16.34 -6.48
CA ALA A 18 -4.64 15.16 -7.12
C ALA A 18 -4.21 15.06 -8.59
N ASP A 19 -4.28 16.17 -9.34
CA ASP A 19 -3.81 16.21 -10.74
C ASP A 19 -2.35 15.81 -10.86
N LYS A 20 -1.50 16.35 -9.99
CA LYS A 20 -0.06 16.04 -9.95
C LYS A 20 0.22 14.59 -9.58
N ILE A 21 -0.52 14.01 -8.62
CA ILE A 21 -0.39 12.60 -8.27
C ILE A 21 -0.79 11.73 -9.46
N GLY A 22 -1.93 12.04 -10.09
CA GLY A 22 -2.41 11.31 -11.27
C GLY A 22 -1.44 11.39 -12.44
N GLU A 23 -0.81 12.54 -12.67
CA GLU A 23 0.24 12.70 -13.68
C GLU A 23 1.45 11.81 -13.39
N LEU A 24 2.00 11.84 -12.18
CA LEU A 24 3.15 10.99 -11.80
C LEU A 24 2.85 9.50 -11.96
N ILE A 25 1.64 9.04 -11.60
CA ILE A 25 1.25 7.64 -11.75
C ILE A 25 1.16 7.28 -13.24
N ARG A 26 0.56 8.12 -14.08
CA ARG A 26 0.48 7.92 -15.53
C ARG A 26 1.86 7.91 -16.20
N GLU A 27 2.76 8.78 -15.76
CA GLU A 27 4.16 8.79 -16.21
C GLU A 27 4.88 7.48 -15.81
N ALA A 28 4.62 6.96 -14.61
CA ALA A 28 5.17 5.67 -14.18
C ALA A 28 4.61 4.47 -14.97
N GLN A 29 3.33 4.52 -15.35
CA GLN A 29 2.72 3.49 -16.19
C GLN A 29 3.31 3.49 -17.61
N SER A 30 3.52 4.68 -18.19
CA SER A 30 3.95 4.85 -19.59
C SER A 30 5.45 4.66 -19.84
N THR A 31 6.32 5.00 -18.88
CA THR A 31 7.77 4.80 -19.06
C THR A 31 8.13 3.31 -19.07
N SER A 32 9.23 2.93 -19.73
CA SER A 32 9.80 1.58 -19.68
C SER A 32 11.01 1.49 -18.75
N ASP A 33 11.58 2.63 -18.35
CA ASP A 33 12.74 2.69 -17.45
C ASP A 33 12.30 2.51 -16.00
N ILE A 34 12.70 1.38 -15.39
CA ILE A 34 12.39 1.03 -14.00
C ILE A 34 12.85 2.11 -13.01
N LYS A 35 13.98 2.79 -13.26
CA LYS A 35 14.45 3.84 -12.37
C LYS A 35 13.51 5.03 -12.39
N GLN A 36 13.05 5.43 -13.57
CA GLN A 36 12.08 6.51 -13.72
C GLN A 36 10.71 6.13 -13.14
N LYS A 37 10.25 4.87 -13.33
CA LYS A 37 9.04 4.37 -12.65
C LYS A 37 9.13 4.55 -11.15
N LEU A 38 10.21 4.07 -10.55
CA LEU A 38 10.42 4.17 -9.11
C LEU A 38 10.50 5.64 -8.67
N GLU A 39 11.12 6.53 -9.44
CA GLU A 39 11.18 7.95 -9.11
C GLU A 39 9.79 8.58 -9.08
N HIS A 40 8.98 8.37 -10.12
CA HIS A 40 7.61 8.89 -10.19
C HIS A 40 6.74 8.35 -9.06
N LEU A 41 6.80 7.03 -8.80
CA LEU A 41 6.00 6.43 -7.73
C LEU A 41 6.46 6.83 -6.32
N ASN A 42 7.75 7.05 -6.09
CA ASN A 42 8.21 7.59 -4.81
C ASN A 42 7.72 9.02 -4.59
N LYS A 43 7.68 9.85 -5.64
CA LYS A 43 7.09 11.19 -5.57
C LYS A 43 5.58 11.11 -5.29
N ALA A 44 4.84 10.27 -6.02
CA ALA A 44 3.41 10.06 -5.79
C ALA A 44 3.11 9.58 -4.35
N GLN A 45 3.85 8.58 -3.87
CA GLN A 45 3.77 8.11 -2.48
C GLN A 45 4.01 9.23 -1.47
N HIS A 46 5.01 10.08 -1.68
CA HIS A 46 5.27 11.19 -0.77
C HIS A 46 4.11 12.19 -0.73
N LEU A 47 3.54 12.51 -1.89
CA LEU A 47 2.37 13.39 -1.97
C LEU A 47 1.16 12.78 -1.25
N LEU A 48 0.86 11.50 -1.48
CA LEU A 48 -0.26 10.77 -0.86
C LEU A 48 -0.10 10.60 0.66
N LEU A 49 1.10 10.26 1.13
CA LEU A 49 1.31 9.87 2.52
C LEU A 49 1.75 11.02 3.42
N SER A 50 2.46 12.02 2.88
CA SER A 50 3.06 13.10 3.67
C SER A 50 2.47 14.48 3.39
N VAL A 51 2.02 14.76 2.17
CA VAL A 51 1.52 16.09 1.79
C VAL A 51 0.00 16.18 1.92
N ASP A 52 -0.73 15.16 1.46
CA ASP A 52 -2.18 15.10 1.66
C ASP A 52 -2.51 14.89 3.15
N SER A 53 -2.99 15.97 3.77
CA SER A 53 -3.45 16.00 5.16
C SER A 53 -4.84 15.41 5.33
N SER A 54 -5.66 15.38 4.27
CA SER A 54 -7.02 14.86 4.32
C SER A 54 -7.06 13.34 4.33
N GLY A 55 -6.08 12.69 3.68
CA GLY A 55 -5.99 11.25 3.52
C GLY A 55 -6.95 10.69 2.46
N HIS A 56 -7.86 11.49 1.91
CA HIS A 56 -8.82 11.05 0.90
C HIS A 56 -8.15 10.70 -0.44
N LEU A 57 -7.03 11.35 -0.78
CA LEU A 57 -6.33 11.06 -2.02
C LEU A 57 -5.67 9.68 -1.98
N LEU A 58 -5.28 9.20 -0.79
CA LEU A 58 -4.75 7.85 -0.63
C LEU A 58 -5.76 6.80 -1.07
N ASP A 59 -7.03 6.92 -0.65
CA ASP A 59 -8.06 5.97 -1.05
C ASP A 59 -8.39 6.07 -2.55
N ASN A 60 -8.40 7.30 -3.09
CA ASN A 60 -8.71 7.56 -4.50
C ASN A 60 -7.69 6.98 -5.47
N PHE A 61 -6.40 7.01 -5.13
CA PHE A 61 -5.30 6.55 -5.99
C PHE A 61 -4.74 5.18 -5.59
N LEU A 62 -5.38 4.50 -4.63
CA LEU A 62 -4.84 3.26 -4.08
C LEU A 62 -4.73 2.18 -5.14
N ASP A 63 -5.77 2.00 -5.96
CA ASP A 63 -5.83 0.91 -6.93
C ASP A 63 -4.75 1.06 -8.01
N GLU A 64 -4.53 2.29 -8.50
CA GLU A 64 -3.47 2.58 -9.47
C GLU A 64 -2.07 2.38 -8.87
N MET A 65 -1.87 2.71 -7.59
CA MET A 65 -0.61 2.41 -6.91
C MET A 65 -0.41 0.89 -6.71
N LEU A 66 -1.49 0.14 -6.48
CA LEU A 66 -1.45 -1.31 -6.30
C LEU A 66 -1.27 -2.10 -7.61
N GLU A 67 -1.56 -1.50 -8.77
CA GLU A 67 -1.35 -2.12 -10.09
C GLU A 67 0.10 -2.62 -10.26
N PHE A 68 1.07 -1.89 -9.71
CA PHE A 68 2.50 -2.20 -9.80
C PHE A 68 2.93 -3.45 -9.03
N THR A 69 2.05 -4.05 -8.22
CA THR A 69 2.29 -5.34 -7.55
C THR A 69 2.43 -6.48 -8.55
N SER A 70 1.86 -6.33 -9.75
CA SER A 70 1.91 -7.31 -10.84
C SER A 70 3.10 -7.08 -11.80
N SER A 71 4.03 -6.17 -11.46
CA SER A 71 5.20 -5.90 -12.29
C SER A 71 6.14 -7.11 -12.39
N GLU A 72 6.72 -7.30 -13.57
CA GLU A 72 7.77 -8.31 -13.80
C GLU A 72 9.07 -7.97 -13.05
N ASP A 73 9.32 -6.68 -12.77
CA ASP A 73 10.52 -6.24 -12.07
C ASP A 73 10.36 -6.37 -10.54
N PHE A 74 11.35 -6.99 -9.90
CA PHE A 74 11.29 -7.25 -8.46
C PHE A 74 11.48 -5.98 -7.61
N HIS A 75 12.13 -4.92 -8.11
CA HIS A 75 12.24 -3.65 -7.38
C HIS A 75 10.88 -2.95 -7.33
N MET A 76 10.12 -2.99 -8.43
CA MET A 76 8.74 -2.47 -8.47
C MET A 76 7.81 -3.21 -7.51
N ARG A 77 7.93 -4.54 -7.43
CA ARG A 77 7.20 -5.36 -6.45
C ARG A 77 7.63 -5.07 -5.02
N CYS A 78 8.93 -4.90 -4.76
CA CYS A 78 9.43 -4.47 -3.45
C CYS A 78 8.93 -3.07 -3.07
N PHE A 79 8.90 -2.13 -4.01
CA PHE A 79 8.32 -0.81 -3.81
C PHE A 79 6.84 -0.92 -3.41
N SER A 80 6.06 -1.71 -4.15
CA SER A 80 4.63 -1.89 -3.88
C SER A 80 4.38 -2.43 -2.46
N ALA A 81 5.16 -3.42 -2.02
CA ALA A 81 5.10 -3.92 -0.65
C ALA A 81 5.42 -2.83 0.39
N ASN A 82 6.46 -2.02 0.15
CA ASN A 82 6.80 -0.90 1.04
C ASN A 82 5.73 0.20 1.07
N PHE A 83 5.11 0.48 -0.08
CA PHE A 83 4.02 1.42 -0.17
C PHE A 83 2.83 0.95 0.68
N ILE A 84 2.43 -0.31 0.55
CA ILE A 84 1.39 -0.93 1.38
C ILE A 84 1.72 -0.81 2.86
N GLU A 85 2.98 -1.04 3.26
CA GLU A 85 3.41 -0.88 4.66
C GLU A 85 3.12 0.53 5.18
N LYS A 86 3.57 1.55 4.44
CA LYS A 86 3.43 2.95 4.85
C LYS A 86 1.97 3.40 4.81
N ALA A 87 1.21 2.95 3.82
CA ALA A 87 -0.21 3.24 3.69
C ALA A 87 -1.01 2.63 4.86
N CYS A 88 -0.80 1.35 5.19
CA CYS A 88 -1.42 0.68 6.34
C CYS A 88 -1.06 1.32 7.69
N LYS A 89 0.14 1.90 7.82
CA LYS A 89 0.56 2.64 9.03
C LYS A 89 -0.15 4.00 9.15
N LYS A 90 -0.48 4.64 8.01
CA LYS A 90 -1.25 5.89 7.97
C LYS A 90 -2.74 5.63 8.21
N ASP A 91 -3.28 4.64 7.52
CA ASP A 91 -4.66 4.18 7.64
C ASP A 91 -4.73 2.66 7.48
N ALA A 92 -5.16 1.96 8.54
CA ALA A 92 -5.23 0.51 8.55
C ALA A 92 -6.37 -0.05 7.67
N ASP A 93 -7.39 0.75 7.33
CA ASP A 93 -8.47 0.32 6.44
C ASP A 93 -7.97 0.04 5.01
N ILE A 94 -6.80 0.59 4.62
CA ILE A 94 -6.10 0.27 3.37
C ILE A 94 -5.87 -1.23 3.19
N LEU A 95 -5.67 -1.97 4.29
CA LEU A 95 -5.43 -3.41 4.21
C LEU A 95 -6.61 -4.17 3.58
N LYS A 96 -7.84 -3.67 3.71
CA LYS A 96 -9.04 -4.27 3.08
C LYS A 96 -8.87 -4.42 1.56
N LYS A 97 -8.23 -3.43 0.90
CA LYS A 97 -7.94 -3.43 -0.54
C LYS A 97 -6.57 -4.06 -0.87
N ALA A 98 -5.59 -3.98 0.03
CA ALA A 98 -4.22 -4.41 -0.23
C ALA A 98 -3.89 -5.88 0.14
N ILE A 99 -4.74 -6.57 0.91
CA ILE A 99 -4.40 -7.91 1.45
C ILE A 99 -4.18 -8.98 0.37
N THR A 100 -4.94 -8.93 -0.71
CA THR A 100 -4.80 -9.85 -1.86
C THR A 100 -3.49 -9.60 -2.59
N ASN A 101 -3.07 -8.33 -2.70
CA ASN A 101 -1.79 -7.94 -3.28
C ASN A 101 -0.60 -8.46 -2.47
N LEU A 102 -0.62 -8.31 -1.13
CA LEU A 102 0.41 -8.90 -0.27
C LEU A 102 0.47 -10.43 -0.39
N SER A 103 -0.69 -11.08 -0.46
CA SER A 103 -0.79 -12.52 -0.66
C SER A 103 -0.19 -12.95 -2.00
N TYR A 104 -0.50 -12.22 -3.08
CA TYR A 104 0.06 -12.45 -4.40
C TYR A 104 1.58 -12.27 -4.43
N LEU A 105 2.10 -11.21 -3.81
CA LEU A 105 3.54 -10.95 -3.75
C LEU A 105 4.30 -12.02 -2.98
N LEU A 106 3.71 -12.56 -1.89
CA LEU A 106 4.31 -13.67 -1.14
C LEU A 106 4.38 -14.94 -2.00
N MET A 107 3.29 -15.28 -2.70
CA MET A 107 3.16 -16.53 -3.45
C MET A 107 3.92 -16.53 -4.79
N SER A 108 3.93 -15.40 -5.50
CA SER A 108 4.61 -15.25 -6.80
C SER A 108 6.14 -15.13 -6.67
N GLY A 109 6.65 -14.97 -5.44
CA GLY A 109 8.07 -14.77 -5.17
C GLY A 109 8.95 -15.97 -5.52
N SER A 110 8.48 -17.22 -5.38
CA SER A 110 9.37 -18.37 -5.60
C SER A 110 9.67 -18.64 -7.08
N GLN A 111 8.84 -18.14 -8.00
CA GLN A 111 8.88 -18.51 -9.43
C GLN A 111 9.58 -17.48 -10.32
N SER A 112 9.99 -16.33 -9.76
CA SER A 112 10.47 -15.18 -10.54
C SER A 112 11.87 -14.76 -10.11
N ARG A 113 12.67 -14.21 -11.06
CA ARG A 113 13.99 -13.66 -10.77
C ARG A 113 13.86 -12.57 -9.69
N GLY A 114 14.56 -12.78 -8.57
CA GLY A 114 14.53 -11.87 -7.42
C GLY A 114 13.29 -11.98 -6.54
N GLY A 115 12.41 -12.96 -6.77
CA GLY A 115 11.19 -13.06 -5.98
C GLY A 115 11.40 -13.55 -4.53
N VAL A 116 12.54 -14.17 -4.19
CA VAL A 116 12.96 -14.35 -2.79
C VAL A 116 13.12 -13.00 -2.08
N MET A 117 13.67 -11.98 -2.76
CA MET A 117 13.79 -10.63 -2.18
C MET A 117 12.41 -9.99 -1.95
N VAL A 118 11.47 -10.22 -2.87
CA VAL A 118 10.07 -9.78 -2.72
C VAL A 118 9.40 -10.50 -1.54
N MET A 119 9.60 -11.80 -1.41
CA MET A 119 9.07 -12.60 -0.29
C MET A 119 9.58 -12.09 1.06
N LYS A 120 10.91 -11.94 1.21
CA LYS A 120 11.52 -11.36 2.42
C LYS A 120 10.96 -9.97 2.73
N ARG A 121 10.75 -9.16 1.68
CA ARG A 121 10.13 -7.84 1.82
C ARG A 121 8.69 -7.94 2.34
N VAL A 122 7.86 -8.83 1.79
CA VAL A 122 6.47 -9.02 2.25
C VAL A 122 6.43 -9.51 3.69
N ILE A 123 7.31 -10.45 4.08
CA ILE A 123 7.43 -10.92 5.47
C ILE A 123 7.75 -9.75 6.40
N THR A 124 8.74 -8.92 6.04
CA THR A 124 9.12 -7.73 6.79
C THR A 124 7.95 -6.75 6.93
N VAL A 125 7.25 -6.47 5.83
CA VAL A 125 6.07 -5.59 5.81
C VAL A 125 4.98 -6.12 6.73
N CYS A 126 4.66 -7.41 6.66
CA CYS A 126 3.63 -8.03 7.50
C CYS A 126 3.98 -7.94 9.00
N ALA A 127 5.25 -8.14 9.35
CA ALA A 127 5.71 -7.96 10.72
C ALA A 127 5.58 -6.49 11.18
N ASN A 128 5.95 -5.54 10.32
CA ASN A 128 5.92 -4.11 10.62
C ASN A 128 4.50 -3.54 10.78
N ILE A 129 3.52 -4.04 10.01
CA ILE A 129 2.13 -3.58 10.10
C ILE A 129 1.32 -4.32 11.16
N TYR A 130 1.75 -5.51 11.60
CA TYR A 130 1.03 -6.34 12.57
C TYR A 130 0.45 -5.56 13.78
N PRO A 131 1.22 -4.74 14.53
CA PRO A 131 0.67 -4.03 15.69
C PRO A 131 -0.43 -3.02 15.32
N TYR A 132 -0.34 -2.39 14.15
CA TYR A 132 -1.33 -1.43 13.65
C TYR A 132 -2.62 -2.15 13.27
N ILE A 133 -2.50 -3.25 12.52
CA ILE A 133 -3.62 -4.05 12.05
C ILE A 133 -4.33 -4.76 13.21
N LEU A 134 -3.58 -5.30 14.18
CA LEU A 134 -4.17 -5.91 15.38
C LEU A 134 -4.99 -4.88 16.17
N LYS A 135 -4.42 -3.70 16.42
CA LYS A 135 -5.13 -2.61 17.12
C LYS A 135 -6.41 -2.22 16.37
N TRP A 136 -6.32 -2.04 15.06
CA TRP A 136 -7.45 -1.71 14.20
C TRP A 136 -8.54 -2.79 14.25
N ALA A 137 -8.19 -4.06 14.06
CA ALA A 137 -9.13 -5.17 14.09
C ALA A 137 -9.86 -5.27 15.43
N CYS A 138 -9.15 -5.11 16.55
CA CYS A 138 -9.76 -5.12 17.89
C CYS A 138 -10.72 -3.93 18.12
N SER A 139 -10.50 -2.79 17.45
CA SER A 139 -11.38 -1.61 17.58
C SER A 139 -12.65 -1.66 16.73
N ARG A 140 -12.70 -2.52 15.71
CA ARG A 140 -13.79 -2.59 14.70
C ARG A 140 -14.80 -3.71 15.03
N LYS A 141 -15.34 -3.70 16.26
CA LYS A 141 -16.33 -4.71 16.68
C LYS A 141 -17.56 -4.64 15.77
N ALA A 142 -17.99 -5.79 15.23
CA ALA A 142 -19.13 -5.94 14.32
C ALA A 142 -18.97 -5.31 12.91
N ASP A 143 -17.74 -5.05 12.46
CA ASP A 143 -17.45 -4.75 11.05
C ASP A 143 -17.09 -6.05 10.32
N ALA A 144 -18.05 -6.59 9.56
CA ALA A 144 -17.88 -7.83 8.81
C ALA A 144 -16.77 -7.75 7.75
N GLU A 145 -16.47 -6.56 7.22
CA GLU A 145 -15.36 -6.38 6.27
C GLU A 145 -14.02 -6.39 6.99
N ALA A 146 -13.94 -5.79 8.18
CA ALA A 146 -12.76 -5.87 9.03
C ALA A 146 -12.49 -7.31 9.50
N GLU A 147 -13.53 -8.07 9.86
CA GLU A 147 -13.42 -9.49 10.20
C GLU A 147 -12.85 -10.31 9.04
N LYS A 148 -13.42 -10.18 7.84
CA LYS A 148 -12.89 -10.83 6.63
C LYS A 148 -11.45 -10.45 6.33
N CYS A 149 -11.11 -9.16 6.49
CA CYS A 149 -9.74 -8.68 6.30
C CYS A 149 -8.77 -9.29 7.31
N TRP A 150 -9.17 -9.38 8.58
CA TRP A 150 -8.38 -10.00 9.64
C TRP A 150 -8.19 -11.52 9.44
N GLU A 151 -9.22 -12.22 8.98
CA GLU A 151 -9.12 -13.63 8.60
C GLU A 151 -8.13 -13.83 7.45
N ALA A 152 -8.23 -13.02 6.39
CA ALA A 152 -7.29 -13.04 5.27
C ALA A 152 -5.85 -12.75 5.72
N PHE A 153 -5.66 -11.77 6.60
CA PHE A 153 -4.35 -11.48 7.20
C PHE A 153 -3.84 -12.64 8.08
N SER A 154 -4.74 -13.36 8.74
CA SER A 154 -4.40 -14.55 9.52
C SER A 154 -3.96 -15.73 8.66
N VAL A 155 -4.61 -15.94 7.52
CA VAL A 155 -4.15 -16.90 6.50
C VAL A 155 -2.77 -16.50 5.97
N LEU A 156 -2.55 -15.21 5.68
CA LEU A 156 -1.25 -14.72 5.23
C LEU A 156 -0.13 -14.97 6.25
N LYS A 157 -0.39 -14.70 7.54
CA LYS A 157 0.55 -15.03 8.63
C LYS A 157 0.86 -16.53 8.67
N GLY A 158 -0.15 -17.39 8.51
CA GLY A 158 0.05 -18.84 8.45
C GLY A 158 0.98 -19.25 7.30
N ARG A 159 0.83 -18.64 6.12
CA ARG A 159 1.75 -18.86 4.99
C ARG A 159 3.17 -18.40 5.30
N ILE A 160 3.33 -17.24 5.94
CA ILE A 160 4.66 -16.75 6.37
C ILE A 160 5.33 -17.75 7.32
N VAL A 161 4.60 -18.29 8.30
CA VAL A 161 5.13 -19.28 9.24
C VAL A 161 5.57 -20.55 8.52
N SER A 162 4.88 -20.97 7.46
CA SER A 162 5.30 -22.14 6.67
C SER A 162 6.64 -21.95 5.93
N HIS A 163 7.14 -20.71 5.81
CA HIS A 163 8.48 -20.45 5.28
C HIS A 163 9.60 -20.60 6.33
N ALA A 164 9.28 -20.89 7.60
CA ALA A 164 10.29 -21.15 8.63
C ALA A 164 11.16 -22.38 8.30
N ASP A 165 10.61 -23.35 7.57
CA ASP A 165 11.31 -24.56 7.11
C ASP A 165 11.94 -24.37 5.71
N SER A 166 12.11 -23.14 5.23
CA SER A 166 12.68 -22.87 3.91
C SER A 166 14.19 -23.12 3.87
N ASP A 167 14.66 -23.73 2.79
CA ASP A 167 16.10 -23.88 2.51
C ASP A 167 16.85 -22.55 2.32
N ASN A 168 16.12 -21.44 2.12
CA ASN A 168 16.72 -20.11 2.11
C ASN A 168 16.87 -19.60 3.55
N GLU A 169 18.12 -19.47 4.01
CA GLU A 169 18.47 -19.18 5.43
C GLU A 169 17.94 -17.85 5.98
N GLY A 170 17.64 -16.86 5.15
CA GLY A 170 17.27 -15.52 5.62
C GLY A 170 16.01 -14.95 5.04
#